data_AF-A0A7S1T8K5-F1
#
_entry.id   AF-A0A7S1T8K5-F1
#
_cell.length_a   1.000
_cell.length_b   1.000
_cell.length_c   1.000
_cell.angle_alpha   90.00
_cell.angle_beta   90.00
_cell.angle_gamma   90.00
#
_symmetry.space_group_name_H-M   'P 1'
#
loop_
_entity.id
_entity.type
_entity.pdbx_description
1 polymer ?
#
loop_
_entity_poly.entity_id
_entity_poly.type
_entity_poly.pdbx_seq_one_letter_code
_entity_poly.pdbx_strand_id
1 'polypeptide(L)'
;NEWESLAHWGDVLIWRNHIYNLVINALNDFQEMLPQMHQAGYRDKAWSVNQLGAAARKQYQYNLCISSINKLYGFNRMDVQEAFVKIREQAKAYLAGGEEVITGLNLITTTNLEYFTPEHQAEIFRLKGLFHQTLGEHGAANNSFSTALTLHRQLPEGWLSWGTFNDAMYSSSGDKAYLESTAACYLQAIRFGSVRGRGMLPRLLHLLSFENDGGEVGRAMDRQTDMPLWVLVVWIPQLLMSLQRPEVVHIKRLLVQLSLAFPQALYYALRTYLLTLRETAVKPLHEYTSAARGAKTALEQAKVAEAAKQAAIASGDQTKIAETTAAASAATQTARTLQAALPEKPGEVVAFEAGREVMEAVRSKHGSLVQVLENLLTEIGSRFVPKPAERLLAVVHMLLHRCYKAPCANVAEVPASLKKELGGVCKACFSPEQVAKHGWEMQQHRDSFVRDLDPESEHFPATLGKLVEGLKGWKARL
;
A
#
# COMPACT_ATOMS: atom_id res chain seq x y z
N ASN A 1 -1.81 31.76 11.25
CA ASN A 1 -1.47 30.41 10.73
C ASN A 1 0.02 30.26 10.55
N GLU A 2 0.54 29.03 10.45
CA GLU A 2 1.99 28.79 10.28
C GLU A 2 2.55 29.34 8.95
N TRP A 3 1.70 29.46 7.93
CA TRP A 3 2.03 30.01 6.63
C TRP A 3 1.88 31.54 6.52
N GLU A 4 1.49 32.23 7.59
CA GLU A 4 1.42 33.71 7.60
C GLU A 4 2.82 34.32 7.56
N SER A 5 2.95 35.52 7.00
CA SER A 5 4.26 36.16 6.90
C SER A 5 4.89 36.43 8.27
N LEU A 6 6.22 36.35 8.33
CA LEU A 6 6.96 36.59 9.58
C LEU A 6 6.79 38.01 10.12
N ALA A 7 6.41 38.97 9.28
CA ALA A 7 6.05 40.32 9.72
C ALA A 7 4.82 40.29 10.64
N HIS A 8 3.75 39.60 10.25
CA HIS A 8 2.56 39.45 11.10
C HIS A 8 2.88 38.70 12.40
N TRP A 9 3.72 37.67 12.33
CA TRP A 9 4.19 36.97 13.53
C TRP A 9 5.01 37.89 14.46
N GLY A 10 5.84 38.76 13.88
CA GLY A 10 6.61 39.77 14.59
C GLY A 10 5.70 40.80 15.29
N ASP A 11 4.71 41.35 14.57
CA ASP A 11 3.76 42.32 15.12
C ASP A 11 2.99 41.73 16.31
N VAL A 12 2.48 40.51 16.17
CA VAL A 12 1.79 39.81 17.26
C VAL A 12 2.72 39.58 18.45
N LEU A 13 3.99 39.22 18.21
CA LEU A 13 4.97 39.04 19.29
C LEU A 13 5.25 40.35 20.02
N ILE A 14 5.41 41.46 19.31
CA ILE A 14 5.65 42.78 19.90
C ILE A 14 4.49 43.18 20.81
N TRP A 15 3.25 43.08 20.33
CA TRP A 15 2.06 43.40 21.12
C TRP A 15 1.90 42.50 22.34
N ARG A 16 2.11 41.19 22.18
CA ARG A 16 2.09 40.25 23.31
C ARG A 16 3.15 40.58 24.35
N ASN A 17 4.38 40.86 23.92
CA ASN A 17 5.46 41.25 24.82
C ASN A 17 5.13 42.53 25.59
N HIS A 18 4.51 43.52 24.94
CA HIS A 18 4.09 44.74 25.60
C HIS A 18 3.07 44.45 26.72
N ILE A 19 2.02 43.68 26.41
CA ILE A 19 0.99 43.29 27.37
C ILE A 19 1.60 42.47 28.52
N TYR A 20 2.41 41.46 28.22
CA TYR A 20 3.02 40.62 29.26
C TYR A 20 3.98 41.41 30.15
N ASN A 21 4.74 42.36 29.62
CA ASN A 21 5.59 43.22 30.46
C ASN A 21 4.75 44.07 31.43
N LEU A 22 3.62 44.63 30.98
CA LEU A 22 2.71 45.37 31.86
C LEU A 22 2.15 44.49 32.98
N VAL A 23 1.69 43.27 32.63
CA VAL A 23 1.14 42.31 33.60
C VAL A 23 2.21 41.84 34.58
N ILE A 24 3.41 41.48 34.11
CA ILE A 24 4.51 41.05 34.97
C ILE A 24 4.90 42.15 35.95
N ASN A 25 5.03 43.40 35.48
CA ASN A 25 5.37 44.54 36.34
C ASN A 25 4.30 44.78 37.40
N ALA A 26 3.01 44.70 37.04
CA ALA A 26 1.92 44.85 38.00
C ALA A 26 1.87 43.71 39.04
N LEU A 27 2.24 42.49 38.64
CA LEU A 27 2.27 41.32 39.52
C LEU A 27 3.53 41.25 40.39
N ASN A 28 4.56 42.03 40.08
CA ASN A 28 5.81 42.05 40.86
C ASN A 28 5.58 42.47 42.32
N ASP A 29 4.67 43.44 42.54
CA ASP A 29 4.29 43.90 43.88
C ASP A 29 3.53 42.83 44.70
N PHE A 30 2.99 41.82 44.02
CA PHE A 30 2.23 40.72 44.63
C PHE A 30 3.00 39.39 44.62
N GLN A 31 4.32 39.41 44.40
CA GLN A 31 5.11 38.19 44.23
C GLN A 31 5.02 37.23 45.42
N GLU A 32 4.91 37.73 46.66
CA GLU A 32 4.77 36.88 47.86
C GLU A 32 3.40 36.22 47.97
N MET A 33 2.34 36.88 47.47
CA MET A 33 0.96 36.40 47.55
C MET A 33 0.59 35.50 46.36
N LEU A 34 1.11 35.80 45.17
CA LEU A 34 0.78 35.14 43.90
C LEU A 34 2.03 34.77 43.07
N PRO A 35 2.98 34.00 43.63
CA PRO A 35 4.24 33.67 42.95
C PRO A 35 4.03 32.90 41.63
N GLN A 36 3.00 32.06 41.57
CA GLN A 36 2.66 31.27 40.38
C GLN A 36 2.19 32.14 39.21
N MET A 37 1.40 33.18 39.49
CA MET A 37 0.88 34.09 38.44
C MET A 37 1.99 34.96 37.87
N HIS A 38 2.88 35.45 38.73
CA HIS A 38 4.06 36.20 38.29
C HIS A 38 4.96 35.33 37.39
N GLN A 39 5.18 34.06 37.75
CA GLN A 39 5.95 33.12 36.94
C GLN A 39 5.25 32.76 35.61
N ALA A 40 3.92 32.70 35.58
CA ALA A 40 3.16 32.43 34.37
C ALA A 40 3.37 33.50 33.29
N GLY A 41 3.48 34.77 33.66
CA GLY A 41 3.78 35.85 32.71
C GLY A 41 5.11 35.64 31.97
N TYR A 42 6.16 35.20 32.67
CA TYR A 42 7.45 34.88 32.05
C TYR A 42 7.37 33.62 31.16
N ARG A 43 6.58 32.62 31.56
CA ARG A 43 6.33 31.42 30.76
C ARG A 43 5.64 31.77 29.43
N ASP A 44 4.60 32.59 29.46
CA ASP A 44 3.82 32.92 28.26
C ASP A 44 4.60 33.85 27.30
N LYS A 45 5.53 34.65 27.86
CA LYS A 45 6.53 35.39 27.09
C LYS A 45 7.51 34.46 26.38
N ALA A 46 8.09 33.49 27.10
CA ALA A 46 8.94 32.44 26.52
C ALA A 46 8.21 31.66 25.42
N TRP A 47 6.96 31.28 25.66
CA TRP A 47 6.13 30.57 24.71
C TRP A 47 5.97 31.36 23.40
N SER A 48 5.71 32.67 23.49
CA SER A 48 5.53 33.52 22.31
C SER A 48 6.78 33.60 21.44
N VAL A 49 7.97 33.64 22.05
CA VAL A 49 9.26 33.61 21.32
C VAL A 49 9.47 32.23 20.67
N ASN A 50 9.21 31.14 21.40
CA ASN A 50 9.31 29.78 20.88
C ASN A 50 8.39 29.55 19.66
N GLN A 51 7.17 30.11 19.69
CA GLN A 51 6.24 30.03 18.55
C GLN A 51 6.76 30.78 17.32
N LEU A 52 7.32 31.99 17.49
CA LEU A 52 7.96 32.71 16.39
C LEU A 52 9.14 31.92 15.80
N GLY A 53 9.98 31.34 16.66
CA GLY A 53 11.10 30.49 16.24
C GLY A 53 10.63 29.27 15.42
N ALA A 54 9.60 28.59 15.90
CA ALA A 54 9.01 27.45 15.19
C ALA A 54 8.42 27.84 13.82
N ALA A 55 7.73 28.99 13.73
CA ALA A 55 7.22 29.53 12.48
C ALA A 55 8.35 29.89 11.50
N ALA A 56 9.38 30.61 11.97
CA ALA A 56 10.57 30.96 11.19
C ALA A 56 11.28 29.72 10.62
N ARG A 57 11.44 28.67 11.43
CA ARG A 57 12.02 27.40 10.98
C ARG A 57 11.16 26.72 9.90
N LYS A 58 9.84 26.71 10.07
CA LYS A 58 8.92 26.12 9.08
C LYS A 58 8.92 26.87 7.74
N GLN A 59 9.25 28.15 7.76
CA GLN A 59 9.42 29.00 6.57
C GLN A 59 10.86 29.02 6.05
N TYR A 60 11.70 28.07 6.47
CA TYR A 60 13.09 27.92 6.04
C TYR A 60 14.02 29.10 6.40
N GLN A 61 13.64 29.93 7.37
CA GLN A 61 14.43 31.06 7.87
C GLN A 61 15.19 30.67 9.16
N TYR A 62 16.20 29.82 9.01
CA TYR A 62 16.90 29.19 10.15
C TYR A 62 17.71 30.18 10.99
N ASN A 63 18.42 31.11 10.34
CA ASN A 63 19.21 32.13 11.02
C ASN A 63 18.33 33.05 11.89
N LEU A 64 17.13 33.40 11.39
CA LEU A 64 16.16 34.18 12.14
C LEU A 64 15.63 33.38 13.35
N CYS A 65 15.35 32.09 13.18
CA CYS A 65 14.95 31.22 14.28
C CYS A 65 16.00 31.22 15.41
N ILE A 66 17.27 30.93 15.07
CA ILE A 66 18.38 30.89 16.02
C ILE A 66 18.57 32.26 16.71
N SER A 67 18.58 33.34 15.93
CA SER A 67 18.75 34.71 16.45
C SER A 67 17.61 35.10 17.39
N SER A 68 16.36 34.80 17.00
CA SER A 68 15.17 35.11 17.80
C SER A 68 15.18 34.36 19.13
N ILE A 69 15.49 33.06 19.11
CA ILE A 69 15.52 32.23 20.32
C ILE A 69 16.73 32.55 21.22
N ASN A 70 17.84 33.07 20.69
CA ASN A 70 18.98 33.49 21.50
C ASN A 70 18.80 34.89 22.10
N LYS A 71 18.25 35.84 21.33
CA LYS A 71 18.21 37.26 21.73
C LYS A 71 16.95 37.69 22.48
N LEU A 72 15.81 37.04 22.23
CA LEU A 72 14.51 37.49 22.76
C LEU A 72 14.19 36.93 24.16
N TYR A 73 14.96 35.97 24.66
CA TYR A 73 14.90 35.49 26.05
C TYR A 73 15.72 36.39 26.97
N GLY A 74 15.22 37.60 27.24
CA GLY A 74 15.88 38.56 28.13
C GLY A 74 15.75 38.25 29.63
N PHE A 75 15.59 36.99 30.05
CA PHE A 75 15.34 36.62 31.46
C PHE A 75 15.94 35.26 31.83
N ASN A 76 16.42 35.14 33.08
CA ASN A 76 17.19 33.98 33.56
C ASN A 76 16.33 32.84 34.15
N ARG A 77 15.09 33.12 34.58
CA ARG A 77 14.19 32.10 35.14
C ARG A 77 13.29 31.55 34.04
N MET A 78 13.50 30.30 33.68
CA MET A 78 12.78 29.66 32.58
C MET A 78 12.13 28.37 33.04
N ASP A 79 10.89 28.17 32.61
CA ASP A 79 10.18 26.92 32.83
C ASP A 79 10.83 25.78 32.03
N VAL A 80 10.82 24.58 32.61
CA VAL A 80 11.45 23.39 32.02
C VAL A 80 10.83 23.07 30.66
N GLN A 81 9.51 23.23 30.48
CA GLN A 81 8.84 22.96 29.22
C GLN A 81 9.35 23.89 28.11
N GLU A 82 9.43 25.19 28.41
CA GLU A 82 9.88 26.19 27.44
C GLU A 82 11.36 26.02 27.11
N ALA A 83 12.17 25.54 28.07
CA ALA A 83 13.58 25.20 27.85
C ALA A 83 13.76 24.04 26.89
N PHE A 84 12.93 23.01 27.03
CA PHE A 84 12.90 21.93 26.07
C PHE A 84 12.53 22.41 24.65
N VAL A 85 11.46 23.21 24.52
CA VAL A 85 11.03 23.72 23.19
C VAL A 85 12.13 24.59 22.57
N LYS A 86 12.80 25.43 23.37
CA LYS A 86 13.95 26.24 22.94
C LYS A 86 15.07 25.36 22.36
N ILE A 87 15.57 24.40 23.14
CA ILE A 87 16.65 23.50 22.73
C ILE A 87 16.25 22.73 21.47
N ARG A 88 15.01 22.22 21.44
CA ARG A 88 14.48 21.45 20.32
C ARG A 88 14.40 22.24 19.03
N GLU A 89 13.86 23.46 19.05
CA GLU A 89 13.75 24.29 17.85
C GLU A 89 15.11 24.81 17.38
N GLN A 90 16.03 25.14 18.31
CA GLN A 90 17.42 25.48 17.96
C GLN A 90 18.14 24.31 17.30
N ALA A 91 18.10 23.12 17.91
CA ALA A 91 18.69 21.92 17.35
C ALA A 91 18.14 21.59 15.96
N LYS A 92 16.82 21.69 15.77
CA LYS A 92 16.20 21.48 14.45
C LYS A 92 16.61 22.54 13.43
N ALA A 93 16.80 23.80 13.85
CA ALA A 93 17.30 24.85 12.96
C ALA A 93 18.75 24.59 12.53
N TYR A 94 19.63 24.18 13.44
CA TYR A 94 21.00 23.79 13.13
C TYR A 94 21.08 22.59 12.18
N LEU A 95 20.26 21.55 12.42
CA LEU A 95 20.17 20.38 11.53
C LEU A 95 19.71 20.76 10.12
N ALA A 96 18.74 21.66 10.00
CA ALA A 96 18.18 22.06 8.70
C ALA A 96 19.06 23.07 7.94
N GLY A 97 19.84 23.89 8.65
CA GLY A 97 20.77 24.86 8.08
C GLY A 97 22.07 24.25 7.56
N GLY A 98 22.56 23.15 8.16
CA GLY A 98 23.69 22.35 7.64
C GLY A 98 25.10 22.96 7.83
N GLU A 99 25.23 24.27 7.99
CA GLU A 99 26.54 24.94 8.14
C GLU A 99 27.15 24.77 9.55
N GLU A 100 26.32 24.75 10.60
CA GLU A 100 26.76 24.79 12.00
C GLU A 100 26.35 23.54 12.80
N VAL A 101 26.37 22.35 12.16
CA VAL A 101 25.93 21.07 12.75
C VAL A 101 26.66 20.72 14.06
N ILE A 102 27.98 20.98 14.12
CA ILE A 102 28.79 20.73 15.32
C ILE A 102 28.37 21.62 16.50
N THR A 103 27.99 22.88 16.22
CA THR A 103 27.54 23.80 17.29
C THR A 103 26.22 23.31 17.89
N GLY A 104 25.31 22.80 17.06
CA GLY A 104 24.05 22.19 17.50
C GLY A 104 24.26 20.91 18.31
N LEU A 105 25.24 20.08 17.94
CA LEU A 105 25.60 18.88 18.71
C LEU A 105 26.18 19.22 20.09
N ASN A 106 27.05 20.24 20.15
CA ASN A 106 27.61 20.73 21.41
C ASN A 106 26.53 21.31 22.33
N LEU A 107 25.58 22.07 21.77
CA LEU A 107 24.41 22.55 22.51
C LEU A 107 23.66 21.39 23.17
N ILE A 108 23.33 20.34 22.42
CA ILE A 108 22.62 19.18 22.98
C ILE A 108 23.46 18.46 24.03
N THR A 109 24.74 18.23 23.78
CA THR A 109 25.59 17.43 24.65
C THR A 109 25.88 18.12 25.98
N THR A 110 25.91 19.46 26.00
CA THR A 110 26.14 20.26 27.21
C THR A 110 24.87 20.53 28.02
N THR A 111 23.68 20.23 27.48
CA THR A 111 22.42 20.42 28.22
C THR A 111 22.29 19.42 29.37
N ASN A 112 21.99 19.91 30.57
CA ASN A 112 21.68 19.04 31.70
C ASN A 112 20.28 18.41 31.51
N LEU A 113 20.23 17.08 31.53
CA LEU A 113 19.02 16.31 31.28
C LEU A 113 18.20 15.97 32.53
N GLU A 114 18.73 16.18 33.73
CA GLU A 114 18.13 15.73 35.00
C GLU A 114 16.73 16.30 35.25
N TYR A 115 16.47 17.52 34.78
CA TYR A 115 15.21 18.22 35.00
C TYR A 115 14.13 17.88 33.96
N PHE A 116 14.48 17.19 32.88
CA PHE A 116 13.54 16.87 31.81
C PHE A 116 12.76 15.58 32.07
N THR A 117 11.52 15.55 31.59
CA THR A 117 10.72 14.31 31.53
C THR A 117 11.41 13.28 30.62
N PRO A 118 11.16 11.97 30.83
CA PRO A 118 11.76 10.93 29.98
C PRO A 118 11.39 11.10 28.49
N GLU A 119 10.22 11.67 28.19
CA GLU A 119 9.82 12.02 26.82
C GLU A 119 10.74 13.08 26.20
N HIS A 120 11.01 14.17 26.92
CA HIS A 120 11.91 15.23 26.45
C HIS A 120 13.35 14.74 26.32
N GLN A 121 13.82 13.94 27.28
CA GLN A 121 15.14 13.32 27.20
C GLN A 121 15.25 12.45 25.95
N ALA A 122 14.24 11.61 25.67
CA ALA A 122 14.21 10.77 24.47
C ALA A 122 14.27 11.58 23.18
N GLU A 123 13.51 12.68 23.08
CA GLU A 123 13.55 13.57 21.90
C GLU A 123 14.94 14.23 21.73
N ILE A 124 15.60 14.62 22.82
CA ILE A 124 16.95 15.18 22.77
C ILE A 124 17.96 14.11 22.27
N PHE A 125 17.89 12.88 22.78
CA PHE A 125 18.72 11.78 22.28
C PHE A 125 18.43 11.43 20.81
N ARG A 126 17.17 11.53 20.38
CA ARG A 126 16.82 11.38 18.96
C ARG A 126 17.48 12.45 18.09
N LEU A 127 17.42 13.72 18.51
CA LEU A 127 18.11 14.81 17.79
C LEU A 127 19.62 14.62 17.78
N LYS A 128 20.21 14.16 18.90
CA LYS A 128 21.63 13.77 18.97
C LYS A 128 21.97 12.69 17.93
N GLY A 129 21.14 11.66 17.80
CA GLY A 129 21.29 10.63 16.78
C GLY A 129 21.26 11.17 15.35
N LEU A 130 20.39 12.14 15.07
CA LEU A 130 20.34 12.82 13.77
C LEU A 130 21.62 13.63 13.50
N PHE A 131 22.16 14.34 14.50
CA PHE A 131 23.44 15.04 14.35
C PHE A 131 24.58 14.07 14.02
N HIS A 132 24.72 12.97 14.77
CA HIS A 132 25.72 11.95 14.48
C HIS A 132 25.53 11.33 13.08
N GLN A 133 24.28 11.11 12.66
CA GLN A 133 23.98 10.63 11.31
C GLN A 133 24.44 11.63 10.24
N THR A 134 24.18 12.93 10.41
CA THR A 134 24.64 13.97 9.46
C THR A 134 26.16 14.11 9.42
N LEU A 135 26.86 13.78 10.51
CA LEU A 135 28.32 13.79 10.60
C LEU A 135 28.96 12.50 10.07
N GLY A 136 28.17 11.47 9.69
CA GLY A 136 28.68 10.18 9.24
C GLY A 136 29.12 9.23 10.37
N GLU A 137 28.83 9.57 11.63
CA GLU A 137 29.18 8.76 12.80
C GLU A 137 28.11 7.69 13.08
N HIS A 138 28.06 6.65 12.23
CA HIS A 138 26.99 5.64 12.24
C HIS A 138 26.83 4.89 13.58
N GLY A 139 27.94 4.53 14.25
CA GLY A 139 27.91 3.83 15.53
C GLY A 139 27.30 4.69 16.66
N ALA A 140 27.71 5.96 16.74
CA ALA A 140 27.18 6.91 17.71
C ALA A 140 25.71 7.25 17.44
N ALA A 141 25.33 7.34 16.16
CA ALA A 141 23.95 7.53 15.74
C ALA A 141 23.05 6.38 16.20
N ASN A 142 23.43 5.13 15.92
CA ASN A 142 22.66 3.95 16.33
C ASN A 142 22.50 3.87 17.86
N ASN A 143 23.57 4.11 18.61
CA ASN A 143 23.51 4.14 20.07
C ASN A 143 22.56 5.23 20.58
N SER A 144 22.61 6.43 20.00
CA SER A 144 21.75 7.56 20.39
C SER A 144 20.26 7.27 20.12
N PHE A 145 19.93 6.66 18.98
CA PHE A 145 18.55 6.24 18.67
C PHE A 145 18.07 5.12 19.61
N SER A 146 18.92 4.14 19.90
CA SER A 146 18.62 3.06 20.84
C SER A 146 18.37 3.59 22.26
N THR A 147 19.20 4.51 22.74
CA THR A 147 19.00 5.18 24.04
C THR A 147 17.69 5.97 24.06
N ALA A 148 17.39 6.74 23.00
CA ALA A 148 16.15 7.50 22.90
C ALA A 148 14.91 6.62 23.09
N LEU A 149 14.86 5.48 22.40
CA LEU A 149 13.72 4.57 22.44
C LEU A 149 13.66 3.72 23.72
N THR A 150 14.80 3.48 24.35
CA THR A 150 14.86 2.84 25.67
C THR A 150 14.25 3.74 26.74
N LEU A 151 14.51 5.06 26.68
CA LEU A 151 13.93 6.05 27.58
C LEU A 151 12.42 6.20 27.37
N HIS A 152 11.98 6.36 26.12
CA HIS A 152 10.57 6.52 25.81
C HIS A 152 10.17 5.80 24.50
N ARG A 153 9.52 4.64 24.66
CA ARG A 153 9.09 3.80 23.53
C ARG A 153 7.93 4.40 22.72
N GLN A 154 7.12 5.28 23.31
CA GLN A 154 5.96 5.88 22.65
C GLN A 154 6.34 7.16 21.87
N LEU A 155 7.54 7.21 21.28
CA LEU A 155 8.02 8.32 20.46
C LEU A 155 7.94 7.98 18.95
N PRO A 156 6.86 8.34 18.23
CA PRO A 156 6.69 8.00 16.81
C PRO A 156 7.85 8.51 15.92
N GLU A 157 8.28 9.75 16.13
CA GLU A 157 9.36 10.36 15.34
C GLU A 157 10.72 9.72 15.64
N GLY A 158 10.90 9.14 16.82
CA GLY A 158 12.07 8.34 17.23
C GLY A 158 12.21 7.09 16.39
N TRP A 159 11.13 6.30 16.34
CA TRP A 159 11.06 5.12 15.49
C TRP A 159 11.24 5.45 14.01
N LEU A 160 10.64 6.54 13.52
CA LEU A 160 10.82 6.97 12.15
C LEU A 160 12.29 7.32 11.84
N SER A 161 12.94 8.10 12.71
CA SER A 161 14.32 8.54 12.51
C SER A 161 15.28 7.34 12.49
N TRP A 162 15.09 6.40 13.43
CA TRP A 162 15.90 5.18 13.47
C TRP A 162 15.63 4.28 12.26
N GLY A 163 14.38 4.16 11.83
CA GLY A 163 14.01 3.43 10.62
C GLY A 163 14.64 4.04 9.36
N THR A 164 14.64 5.36 9.21
CA THR A 164 15.31 6.04 8.07
C THR A 164 16.83 5.88 8.11
N PHE A 165 17.43 5.86 9.31
CA PHE A 165 18.85 5.56 9.47
C PHE A 165 19.14 4.11 9.05
N ASN A 166 18.37 3.14 9.53
CA ASN A 166 18.55 1.73 9.18
C ASN A 166 18.29 1.46 7.69
N ASP A 167 17.33 2.14 7.05
CA ASP A 167 17.09 2.00 5.60
C ASP A 167 18.26 2.55 4.78
N ALA A 168 18.86 3.67 5.21
CA ALA A 168 20.08 4.21 4.60
C ALA A 168 21.27 3.23 4.78
N MET A 169 21.45 2.69 5.99
CA MET A 169 22.49 1.68 6.26
C MET A 169 22.27 0.40 5.45
N TYR A 170 21.02 -0.06 5.32
CA TYR A 170 20.69 -1.22 4.48
C TYR A 170 21.01 -0.96 3.02
N SER A 171 20.69 0.23 2.51
CA SER A 171 20.99 0.61 1.12
C SER A 171 22.50 0.66 0.84
N SER A 172 23.34 0.93 1.85
CA SER A 172 24.81 0.96 1.72
C SER A 172 25.48 -0.38 1.99
N SER A 173 25.07 -1.10 3.04
CA SER A 173 25.73 -2.32 3.51
C SER A 173 25.09 -3.60 2.96
N GLY A 174 23.80 -3.60 2.64
CA GLY A 174 23.05 -4.80 2.22
C GLY A 174 22.71 -5.79 3.34
N ASP A 175 23.03 -5.45 4.59
CA ASP A 175 22.86 -6.34 5.75
C ASP A 175 21.38 -6.54 6.13
N LYS A 176 20.95 -7.79 6.18
CA LYS A 176 19.56 -8.19 6.51
C LYS A 176 19.12 -7.76 7.92
N ALA A 177 20.05 -7.57 8.87
CA ALA A 177 19.74 -7.10 10.21
C ALA A 177 19.17 -5.66 10.22
N TYR A 178 19.69 -4.79 9.35
CA TYR A 178 19.14 -3.44 9.18
C TYR A 178 17.78 -3.47 8.49
N LEU A 179 17.54 -4.44 7.60
CA LEU A 179 16.24 -4.61 6.93
C LEU A 179 15.13 -4.97 7.93
N GLU A 180 15.36 -5.98 8.79
CA GLU A 180 14.41 -6.36 9.85
C GLU A 180 14.13 -5.19 10.79
N SER A 181 15.20 -4.48 11.20
CA SER A 181 15.11 -3.32 12.08
C SER A 181 14.37 -2.15 11.43
N THR A 182 14.55 -1.91 10.13
CA THR A 182 13.85 -0.88 9.35
C THR A 182 12.35 -1.16 9.31
N ALA A 183 11.97 -2.40 8.96
CA ALA A 183 10.58 -2.82 8.92
C ALA A 183 9.91 -2.65 10.28
N ALA A 184 10.55 -3.15 11.35
CA ALA A 184 10.06 -3.00 12.72
C ALA A 184 9.89 -1.52 13.10
N CYS A 185 10.87 -0.67 12.80
CA CYS A 185 10.81 0.76 13.12
C CYS A 185 9.66 1.49 12.40
N TYR A 186 9.47 1.27 11.09
CA TYR A 186 8.37 1.88 10.36
C TYR A 186 7.00 1.40 10.86
N LEU A 187 6.88 0.11 11.17
CA LEU A 187 5.66 -0.46 11.74
C LEU A 187 5.34 0.12 13.12
N GLN A 188 6.34 0.35 13.98
CA GLN A 188 6.13 1.06 15.27
C GLN A 188 5.76 2.53 15.05
N ALA A 189 6.42 3.23 14.12
CA ALA A 189 6.10 4.63 13.82
C ALA A 189 4.66 4.80 13.33
N ILE A 190 4.16 3.86 12.52
CA ILE A 190 2.76 3.81 12.06
C ILE A 190 1.81 3.51 13.23
N ARG A 191 2.16 2.54 14.10
CA ARG A 191 1.38 2.20 15.31
C ARG A 191 1.15 3.40 16.21
N PHE A 192 2.21 4.17 16.49
CA PHE A 192 2.10 5.36 17.34
C PHE A 192 1.55 6.60 16.62
N GLY A 193 1.17 6.48 15.34
CA GLY A 193 0.41 7.51 14.63
C GLY A 193 1.23 8.63 13.99
N SER A 194 2.54 8.44 13.72
CA SER A 194 3.32 9.42 12.96
C SER A 194 2.73 9.59 11.55
N VAL A 195 2.41 10.84 11.18
CA VAL A 195 1.94 11.18 9.83
C VAL A 195 3.03 10.87 8.80
N ARG A 196 4.29 11.20 9.10
CA ARG A 196 5.44 10.88 8.25
C ARG A 196 5.69 9.38 8.19
N GLY A 197 5.50 8.66 9.30
CA GLY A 197 5.57 7.20 9.36
C GLY A 197 4.56 6.53 8.41
N ARG A 198 3.32 7.03 8.33
CA ARG A 198 2.32 6.54 7.35
C ARG A 198 2.80 6.71 5.91
N GLY A 199 3.53 7.80 5.62
CA GLY A 199 4.16 8.03 4.31
C GLY A 199 5.26 7.03 3.95
N MET A 200 5.76 6.23 4.91
CA MET A 200 6.77 5.19 4.67
C MET A 200 6.18 3.81 4.35
N LEU A 201 4.85 3.66 4.40
CA LEU A 201 4.19 2.40 4.02
C LEU A 201 4.49 1.94 2.57
N PRO A 202 4.55 2.81 1.54
CA PRO A 202 4.96 2.38 0.20
C PRO A 202 6.38 1.81 0.18
N ARG A 203 7.30 2.41 0.96
CA ARG A 203 8.68 1.93 1.08
C ARG A 203 8.71 0.56 1.77
N LEU A 204 7.91 0.35 2.81
CA LEU A 204 7.78 -0.94 3.48
C LEU A 204 7.26 -2.03 2.52
N LEU A 205 6.19 -1.75 1.75
CA LEU A 205 5.66 -2.68 0.75
C LEU A 205 6.68 -2.95 -0.37
N HIS A 206 7.44 -1.94 -0.77
CA HIS A 206 8.53 -2.09 -1.73
C HIS A 206 9.61 -3.04 -1.18
N LEU A 207 10.09 -2.84 0.06
CA LEU A 207 11.09 -3.70 0.69
C LEU A 207 10.62 -5.15 0.80
N LEU A 208 9.35 -5.37 1.16
CA LEU A 208 8.74 -6.70 1.19
C LEU A 208 8.80 -7.37 -0.19
N SER A 209 8.48 -6.60 -1.24
CA SER A 209 8.33 -7.10 -2.60
C SER A 209 9.63 -7.60 -3.27
N PHE A 210 10.79 -7.22 -2.75
CA PHE A 210 12.13 -7.60 -3.23
C PHE A 210 12.84 -8.57 -2.28
N GLU A 211 12.17 -9.02 -1.22
CA GLU A 211 12.73 -9.97 -0.27
C GLU A 211 12.58 -11.40 -0.81
N ASN A 212 13.66 -11.97 -1.34
CA ASN A 212 13.58 -13.27 -2.02
C ASN A 212 13.72 -14.49 -1.08
N ASP A 213 14.45 -14.40 0.05
CA ASP A 213 14.81 -15.61 0.83
C ASP A 213 14.66 -15.51 2.36
N GLY A 214 14.57 -14.31 2.95
CA GLY A 214 14.62 -14.13 4.41
C GLY A 214 13.27 -14.07 5.11
N GLY A 215 12.26 -13.50 4.43
CA GLY A 215 10.98 -13.15 5.05
C GLY A 215 11.12 -12.35 6.34
N GLU A 216 12.19 -11.60 6.54
CA GLU A 216 12.44 -10.76 7.72
C GLU A 216 11.42 -9.63 7.81
N VAL A 217 11.12 -8.98 6.69
CA VAL A 217 10.11 -7.91 6.63
C VAL A 217 8.73 -8.49 6.89
N GLY A 218 8.41 -9.64 6.27
CA GLY A 218 7.17 -10.36 6.49
C GLY A 218 6.99 -10.81 7.95
N ARG A 219 8.04 -11.34 8.57
CA ARG A 219 8.07 -11.70 9.99
C ARG A 219 7.92 -10.48 10.90
N ALA A 220 8.57 -9.36 10.57
CA ALA A 220 8.42 -8.12 11.32
C ALA A 220 6.98 -7.59 11.26
N MET A 221 6.32 -7.68 10.09
CA MET A 221 4.90 -7.37 9.92
C MET A 221 4.01 -8.28 10.76
N ASP A 222 4.27 -9.58 10.75
CA ASP A 222 3.51 -10.57 11.52
C ASP A 222 3.61 -10.38 13.03
N ARG A 223 4.78 -9.95 13.53
CA ARG A 223 4.97 -9.64 14.96
C ARG A 223 4.17 -8.42 15.41
N GLN A 224 3.83 -7.53 14.49
CA GLN A 224 3.13 -6.29 14.81
C GLN A 224 1.62 -6.42 14.55
N THR A 225 0.89 -6.91 15.54
CA THR A 225 -0.58 -7.12 15.44
C THR A 225 -1.41 -5.85 15.60
N ASP A 226 -0.88 -4.82 16.26
CA ASP A 226 -1.66 -3.65 16.73
C ASP A 226 -1.57 -2.43 15.79
N MET A 227 -1.26 -2.64 14.50
CA MET A 227 -1.19 -1.54 13.55
C MET A 227 -2.60 -0.99 13.26
N PRO A 228 -2.80 0.34 13.16
CA PRO A 228 -4.04 0.92 12.65
C PRO A 228 -4.34 0.45 11.22
N LEU A 229 -5.24 -0.54 11.09
CA LEU A 229 -5.59 -1.19 9.82
C LEU A 229 -6.14 -0.23 8.75
N TRP A 230 -6.72 0.90 9.17
CA TRP A 230 -7.27 1.88 8.24
C TRP A 230 -6.20 2.51 7.32
N VAL A 231 -4.92 2.54 7.76
CA VAL A 231 -3.81 3.07 6.95
C VAL A 231 -3.57 2.20 5.70
N LEU A 232 -3.93 0.91 5.78
CA LEU A 232 -3.74 -0.07 4.71
C LEU A 232 -4.87 -0.02 3.66
N VAL A 233 -5.99 0.66 3.93
CA VAL A 233 -7.16 0.68 3.03
C VAL A 233 -6.83 1.26 1.66
N VAL A 234 -6.00 2.31 1.62
CA VAL A 234 -5.55 2.94 0.35
C VAL A 234 -4.65 2.00 -0.46
N TRP A 235 -4.03 1.01 0.20
CA TRP A 235 -3.06 0.08 -0.39
C TRP A 235 -3.66 -1.30 -0.70
N ILE A 236 -4.98 -1.46 -0.59
CA ILE A 236 -5.67 -2.72 -0.92
C ILE A 236 -5.27 -3.27 -2.31
N PRO A 237 -5.22 -2.46 -3.39
CA PRO A 237 -4.82 -2.99 -4.70
C PRO A 237 -3.41 -3.60 -4.69
N GLN A 238 -2.44 -2.93 -4.05
CA GLN A 238 -1.06 -3.42 -3.94
C GLN A 238 -0.98 -4.69 -3.09
N LEU A 239 -1.71 -4.75 -1.97
CA LEU A 239 -1.79 -5.93 -1.11
C LEU A 239 -2.40 -7.13 -1.85
N LEU A 240 -3.42 -6.92 -2.68
CA LEU A 240 -4.00 -7.98 -3.51
C LEU A 240 -2.98 -8.48 -4.55
N MET A 241 -2.23 -7.58 -5.19
CA MET A 241 -1.16 -7.97 -6.12
C MET A 241 -0.03 -8.75 -5.44
N SER A 242 0.30 -8.39 -4.19
CA SER A 242 1.29 -9.12 -3.39
C SER A 242 0.90 -10.57 -3.07
N LEU A 243 -0.38 -10.97 -3.22
CA LEU A 243 -0.77 -12.38 -3.07
C LEU A 243 -0.18 -13.29 -4.16
N GLN A 244 0.27 -12.72 -5.29
CA GLN A 244 0.94 -13.47 -6.37
C GLN A 244 2.45 -13.62 -6.14
N ARG A 245 2.98 -13.06 -5.04
CA ARG A 245 4.39 -13.05 -4.67
C ARG A 245 4.67 -14.02 -3.52
N PRO A 246 5.94 -14.39 -3.26
CA PRO A 246 6.32 -15.31 -2.17
C PRO A 246 5.86 -14.84 -0.77
N GLU A 247 5.64 -13.54 -0.58
CA GLU A 247 5.13 -12.91 0.65
C GLU A 247 3.64 -13.18 0.96
N VAL A 248 2.96 -13.99 0.15
CA VAL A 248 1.52 -14.31 0.25
C VAL A 248 1.07 -14.69 1.66
N VAL A 249 1.89 -15.40 2.44
CA VAL A 249 1.53 -15.86 3.79
C VAL A 249 1.28 -14.68 4.73
N HIS A 250 2.15 -13.68 4.70
CA HIS A 250 2.07 -12.50 5.57
C HIS A 250 0.94 -11.56 5.13
N ILE A 251 0.84 -11.32 3.82
CA ILE A 251 -0.18 -10.42 3.26
C ILE A 251 -1.58 -11.02 3.39
N LYS A 252 -1.76 -12.33 3.23
CA LYS A 252 -3.03 -13.00 3.48
C LYS A 252 -3.53 -12.76 4.89
N ARG A 253 -2.67 -12.89 5.90
CA ARG A 253 -3.04 -12.66 7.31
C ARG A 253 -3.54 -11.24 7.52
N LEU A 254 -2.82 -10.26 6.98
CA LEU A 254 -3.18 -8.84 7.06
C LEU A 254 -4.49 -8.54 6.31
N LEU A 255 -4.69 -9.14 5.13
CA LEU A 255 -5.93 -9.01 4.37
C LEU A 255 -7.12 -9.65 5.11
N VAL A 256 -6.94 -10.77 5.81
CA VAL A 256 -7.98 -11.33 6.68
C VAL A 256 -8.32 -10.35 7.80
N GLN A 257 -7.33 -9.76 8.49
CA GLN A 257 -7.62 -8.75 9.53
C GLN A 257 -8.37 -7.54 8.95
N LEU A 258 -7.95 -7.07 7.78
CA LEU A 258 -8.60 -5.97 7.07
C LEU A 258 -10.03 -6.33 6.65
N SER A 259 -10.26 -7.57 6.22
CA SER A 259 -11.58 -8.07 5.81
C SER A 259 -12.58 -8.10 6.97
N LEU A 260 -12.08 -8.41 8.17
CA LEU A 260 -12.89 -8.46 9.39
C LEU A 260 -13.20 -7.06 9.95
N ALA A 261 -12.36 -6.05 9.67
CA ALA A 261 -12.49 -4.67 10.16
C ALA A 261 -13.17 -3.72 9.16
N PHE A 262 -12.79 -3.79 7.87
CA PHE A 262 -13.27 -2.92 6.79
C PHE A 262 -13.77 -3.74 5.58
N PRO A 263 -14.82 -4.56 5.74
CA PRO A 263 -15.29 -5.48 4.70
C PRO A 263 -15.72 -4.76 3.41
N GLN A 264 -16.37 -3.60 3.51
CA GLN A 264 -16.86 -2.85 2.35
C GLN A 264 -15.72 -2.32 1.47
N ALA A 265 -14.63 -1.85 2.08
CA ALA A 265 -13.48 -1.32 1.36
C ALA A 265 -12.74 -2.40 0.57
N LEU A 266 -12.67 -3.62 1.12
CA LEU A 266 -11.96 -4.74 0.51
C LEU A 266 -12.79 -5.49 -0.54
N TYR A 267 -14.10 -5.61 -0.32
CA TYR A 267 -14.95 -6.54 -1.04
C TYR A 267 -14.93 -6.36 -2.57
N TYR A 268 -15.08 -5.13 -3.08
CA TYR A 268 -15.12 -4.88 -4.53
C TYR A 268 -13.78 -5.18 -5.22
N ALA A 269 -12.67 -4.75 -4.59
CA ALA A 269 -11.33 -5.00 -5.11
C ALA A 269 -11.00 -6.50 -5.10
N LEU A 270 -11.31 -7.19 -4.00
CA LEU A 270 -11.10 -8.62 -3.85
C LEU A 270 -11.95 -9.45 -4.83
N ARG A 271 -13.22 -9.07 -5.04
CA ARG A 271 -14.10 -9.73 -6.01
C ARG A 271 -13.55 -9.60 -7.42
N THR A 272 -13.16 -8.39 -7.82
CA THR A 272 -12.59 -8.13 -9.16
C THR A 272 -11.30 -8.94 -9.35
N TYR A 273 -10.41 -8.91 -8.36
CA TYR A 273 -9.16 -9.67 -8.36
C TYR A 273 -9.38 -11.19 -8.50
N LEU A 274 -10.37 -11.76 -7.78
CA LEU A 274 -10.69 -13.17 -7.88
C LEU A 274 -11.30 -13.54 -9.23
N LEU A 275 -12.13 -12.67 -9.83
CA LEU A 275 -12.70 -12.91 -11.15
C LEU A 275 -11.61 -12.94 -12.22
N THR A 276 -10.66 -12.00 -12.18
CA THR A 276 -9.54 -11.96 -13.14
C THR A 276 -8.63 -13.18 -13.01
N LEU A 277 -8.31 -13.59 -11.77
CA LEU A 277 -7.48 -14.77 -11.54
C LEU A 277 -8.18 -16.09 -11.84
N ARG A 278 -9.51 -16.15 -11.76
CA ARG A 278 -10.24 -17.39 -12.04
C ARG A 278 -9.98 -17.88 -13.47
N GLU A 279 -9.89 -16.96 -14.42
CA GLU A 279 -9.67 -17.31 -15.83
C GLU A 279 -8.29 -17.93 -16.07
N THR A 280 -7.26 -17.46 -15.35
CA THR A 280 -5.88 -17.95 -15.49
C THR A 280 -5.60 -19.15 -14.59
N ALA A 281 -6.17 -19.19 -13.38
CA ALA A 281 -5.86 -20.20 -12.37
C ALA A 281 -6.65 -21.51 -12.48
N VAL A 282 -7.82 -21.55 -13.13
CA VAL A 282 -8.68 -22.77 -13.14
C VAL A 282 -8.04 -23.95 -13.86
N LYS A 283 -7.40 -23.73 -15.01
CA LYS A 283 -6.70 -24.78 -15.77
C LYS A 283 -5.52 -25.38 -14.99
N PRO A 284 -4.54 -24.57 -14.53
CA PRO A 284 -3.42 -25.09 -13.75
C PRO A 284 -3.86 -25.69 -12.41
N LEU A 285 -4.92 -25.16 -11.78
CA LEU A 285 -5.48 -25.77 -10.57
C LEU A 285 -6.04 -27.16 -10.85
N HIS A 286 -6.73 -27.38 -11.98
CA HIS A 286 -7.26 -28.70 -12.33
C HIS A 286 -6.13 -29.72 -12.61
N GLU A 287 -5.09 -29.30 -13.32
CA GLU A 287 -3.91 -30.11 -13.60
C GLU A 287 -3.12 -30.44 -12.32
N TYR A 288 -2.91 -29.45 -11.46
CA TYR A 288 -2.25 -29.67 -10.17
C TYR A 288 -3.06 -30.57 -9.25
N THR A 289 -4.38 -30.36 -9.16
CA THR A 289 -5.25 -31.17 -8.29
C THR A 289 -5.41 -32.61 -8.77
N SER A 290 -5.41 -32.87 -10.08
CA SER A 290 -5.43 -34.22 -10.63
C SER A 290 -4.10 -34.94 -10.38
N ALA A 291 -2.96 -34.28 -10.59
CA ALA A 291 -1.63 -34.79 -10.27
C ALA A 291 -1.48 -35.06 -8.75
N ALA A 292 -1.90 -34.13 -7.90
CA ALA A 292 -1.87 -34.27 -6.45
C ALA A 292 -2.78 -35.39 -5.95
N ARG A 293 -3.97 -35.56 -6.55
CA ARG A 293 -4.86 -36.70 -6.25
C ARG A 293 -4.23 -38.02 -6.63
N GLY A 294 -3.63 -38.13 -7.82
CA GLY A 294 -2.93 -39.33 -8.28
C GLY A 294 -1.79 -39.74 -7.33
N ALA A 295 -0.98 -38.77 -6.90
CA ALA A 295 0.06 -39.00 -5.92
C ALA A 295 -0.49 -39.42 -4.54
N LYS A 296 -1.57 -38.78 -4.07
CA LYS A 296 -2.22 -39.12 -2.81
C LYS A 296 -2.83 -40.54 -2.83
N THR A 297 -3.48 -40.93 -3.92
CA THR A 297 -4.01 -42.29 -4.09
C THR A 297 -2.91 -43.34 -4.14
N ALA A 298 -1.78 -43.05 -4.79
CA ALA A 298 -0.63 -43.94 -4.81
C ALA A 298 -0.01 -44.11 -3.41
N LEU A 299 0.07 -43.02 -2.62
CA LEU A 299 0.54 -43.07 -1.24
C LEU A 299 -0.39 -43.89 -0.34
N GLU A 300 -1.70 -43.79 -0.53
CA GLU A 300 -2.69 -44.56 0.22
C GLU A 300 -2.66 -46.05 -0.16
N GLN A 301 -2.50 -46.36 -1.45
CA GLN A 301 -2.26 -47.73 -1.93
C GLN A 301 -0.96 -48.31 -1.38
N ALA A 302 0.11 -47.52 -1.27
CA ALA A 302 1.36 -47.96 -0.66
C ALA A 302 1.16 -48.30 0.83
N LYS A 303 0.41 -47.49 1.58
CA LYS A 303 0.07 -47.77 3.00
C LYS A 303 -0.77 -49.04 3.16
N VAL A 304 -1.75 -49.25 2.28
CA VAL A 304 -2.59 -50.47 2.30
C VAL A 304 -1.77 -51.71 1.94
N ALA A 305 -0.89 -51.62 0.95
CA ALA A 305 0.02 -52.71 0.58
C ALA A 305 1.02 -53.03 1.71
N GLU A 306 1.50 -52.02 2.42
CA GLU A 306 2.39 -52.19 3.57
C GLU A 306 1.67 -52.82 4.77
N ALA A 307 0.42 -52.44 5.03
CA ALA A 307 -0.44 -53.10 6.03
C ALA A 307 -0.75 -54.57 5.65
N ALA A 308 -1.01 -54.85 4.38
CA ALA A 308 -1.22 -56.20 3.87
C ALA A 308 0.03 -57.08 4.02
N LYS A 309 1.23 -56.51 3.78
CA LYS A 309 2.51 -57.17 4.05
C LYS A 309 2.65 -57.51 5.54
N GLN A 310 2.34 -56.58 6.44
CA GLN A 310 2.40 -56.84 7.89
C GLN A 310 1.43 -57.94 8.33
N ALA A 311 0.23 -57.98 7.76
CA ALA A 311 -0.75 -59.03 8.02
C ALA A 311 -0.31 -60.41 7.48
N ALA A 312 0.31 -60.48 6.30
CA ALA A 312 0.83 -61.72 5.73
C ALA A 312 2.02 -62.29 6.52
N ILE A 313 2.87 -61.41 7.06
CA ILE A 313 3.96 -61.79 7.98
C ILE A 313 3.37 -62.40 9.27
N ALA A 314 2.28 -61.85 9.80
CA ALA A 314 1.61 -62.37 10.99
C ALA A 314 0.91 -63.72 10.76
N SER A 315 0.48 -64.04 9.54
CA SER A 315 -0.17 -65.32 9.21
C SER A 315 0.79 -66.47 8.88
N GLY A 316 2.11 -66.21 8.76
CA GLY A 316 3.14 -67.26 8.60
C GLY A 316 3.19 -67.97 7.23
N ASP A 317 2.50 -67.46 6.21
CA ASP A 317 2.33 -68.08 4.89
C ASP A 317 3.44 -67.58 3.93
N GLN A 318 4.51 -68.37 3.74
CA GLN A 318 5.75 -67.94 3.06
C GLN A 318 5.55 -67.46 1.61
N THR A 319 4.58 -68.03 0.89
CA THR A 319 4.24 -67.64 -0.49
C THR A 319 3.55 -66.27 -0.53
N LYS A 320 2.59 -66.02 0.37
CA LYS A 320 1.92 -64.71 0.49
C LYS A 320 2.85 -63.61 0.98
N ILE A 321 3.84 -63.94 1.82
CA ILE A 321 4.84 -62.97 2.29
C ILE A 321 5.71 -62.47 1.13
N ALA A 322 6.12 -63.35 0.21
CA ALA A 322 6.90 -62.97 -0.96
C ALA A 322 6.11 -62.07 -1.93
N GLU A 323 4.86 -62.43 -2.22
CA GLU A 323 3.98 -61.67 -3.12
C GLU A 323 3.60 -60.29 -2.56
N THR A 324 3.20 -60.23 -1.29
CA THR A 324 2.84 -58.96 -0.64
C THR A 324 4.05 -58.05 -0.42
N THR A 325 5.26 -58.60 -0.26
CA THR A 325 6.49 -57.81 -0.15
C THR A 325 6.89 -57.16 -1.48
N ALA A 326 6.76 -57.89 -2.60
CA ALA A 326 7.00 -57.35 -3.94
C ALA A 326 5.95 -56.29 -4.33
N ALA A 327 4.68 -56.52 -3.98
CA ALA A 327 3.61 -55.55 -4.22
C ALA A 327 3.80 -54.25 -3.40
N ALA A 328 4.20 -54.35 -2.13
CA ALA A 328 4.45 -53.19 -1.28
C ALA A 328 5.66 -52.35 -1.74
N SER A 329 6.75 -52.99 -2.19
CA SER A 329 7.93 -52.27 -2.69
C SER A 329 7.63 -51.56 -4.01
N ALA A 330 6.89 -52.18 -4.92
CA ALA A 330 6.44 -51.57 -6.17
C ALA A 330 5.53 -50.36 -5.91
N ALA A 331 4.51 -50.52 -5.06
CA ALA A 331 3.59 -49.42 -4.71
C ALA A 331 4.32 -48.24 -4.03
N THR A 332 5.30 -48.51 -3.17
CA THR A 332 6.11 -47.47 -2.52
C THR A 332 7.01 -46.73 -3.51
N GLN A 333 7.60 -47.44 -4.48
CA GLN A 333 8.38 -46.80 -5.55
C GLN A 333 7.49 -45.91 -6.41
N THR A 334 6.34 -46.41 -6.88
CA THR A 334 5.39 -45.63 -7.68
C THR A 334 4.90 -44.38 -6.93
N ALA A 335 4.61 -44.50 -5.63
CA ALA A 335 4.23 -43.35 -4.79
C ALA A 335 5.37 -42.31 -4.71
N ARG A 336 6.62 -42.73 -4.52
CA ARG A 336 7.79 -41.83 -4.50
C ARG A 336 8.02 -41.16 -5.85
N THR A 337 7.87 -41.87 -6.97
CA THR A 337 8.07 -41.29 -8.31
C THR A 337 7.01 -40.24 -8.62
N LEU A 338 5.74 -40.52 -8.31
CA LEU A 338 4.64 -39.58 -8.50
C LEU A 338 4.74 -38.38 -7.56
N GLN A 339 5.25 -38.57 -6.34
CA GLN A 339 5.48 -37.48 -5.39
C GLN A 339 6.66 -36.60 -5.77
N ALA A 340 7.71 -37.16 -6.37
CA ALA A 340 8.85 -36.39 -6.89
C ALA A 340 8.54 -35.67 -8.21
N ALA A 341 7.61 -36.20 -9.02
CA ALA A 341 7.17 -35.61 -10.29
C ALA A 341 6.07 -34.55 -10.12
N LEU A 342 5.65 -34.24 -8.90
CA LEU A 342 4.64 -33.21 -8.62
C LEU A 342 5.23 -31.83 -8.91
N PRO A 343 4.68 -31.06 -9.86
CA PRO A 343 5.16 -29.71 -10.13
C PRO A 343 4.91 -28.80 -8.92
N GLU A 344 5.79 -27.82 -8.71
CA GLU A 344 5.53 -26.76 -7.74
C GLU A 344 4.19 -26.10 -8.05
N LYS A 345 3.45 -25.78 -6.98
CA LYS A 345 2.14 -25.18 -7.13
C LYS A 345 2.28 -23.82 -7.80
N PRO A 346 1.64 -23.57 -8.95
CA PRO A 346 1.80 -22.31 -9.66
C PRO A 346 1.38 -21.13 -8.76
N GLY A 347 2.15 -20.04 -8.77
CA GLY A 347 1.93 -18.88 -7.91
C GLY A 347 0.51 -18.30 -8.06
N GLU A 348 -0.05 -18.32 -9.27
CA GLU A 348 -1.43 -17.89 -9.53
C GLU A 348 -2.47 -18.72 -8.77
N VAL A 349 -2.23 -20.03 -8.62
CA VAL A 349 -3.12 -20.93 -7.89
C VAL A 349 -3.04 -20.66 -6.39
N VAL A 350 -1.82 -20.43 -5.86
CA VAL A 350 -1.62 -20.02 -4.47
C VAL A 350 -2.32 -18.69 -4.17
N ALA A 351 -2.17 -17.72 -5.06
CA ALA A 351 -2.78 -16.41 -4.94
C ALA A 351 -4.32 -16.47 -4.99
N PHE A 352 -4.86 -17.29 -5.89
CA PHE A 352 -6.30 -17.50 -6.04
C PHE A 352 -6.91 -18.15 -4.80
N GLU A 353 -6.27 -19.18 -4.25
CA GLU A 353 -6.70 -19.81 -3.00
C GLU A 353 -6.61 -18.86 -1.80
N ALA A 354 -5.52 -18.11 -1.67
CA ALA A 354 -5.37 -17.11 -0.62
C ALA A 354 -6.46 -16.04 -0.69
N GLY A 355 -6.77 -15.52 -1.88
CA GLY A 355 -7.87 -14.57 -2.06
C GLY A 355 -9.24 -15.18 -1.75
N ARG A 356 -9.45 -16.47 -2.07
CA ARG A 356 -10.69 -17.19 -1.75
C ARG A 356 -10.87 -17.33 -0.23
N GLU A 357 -9.81 -17.67 0.50
CA GLU A 357 -9.83 -17.72 1.97
C GLU A 357 -10.18 -16.36 2.59
N VAL A 358 -9.62 -15.26 2.05
CA VAL A 358 -9.98 -13.90 2.51
C VAL A 358 -11.45 -13.61 2.24
N MET A 359 -11.98 -13.97 1.07
CA MET A 359 -13.39 -13.79 0.72
C MET A 359 -14.31 -14.65 1.61
N GLU A 360 -13.87 -15.85 1.98
CA GLU A 360 -14.57 -16.72 2.92
C GLU A 360 -14.62 -16.12 4.33
N ALA A 361 -13.53 -15.50 4.78
CA ALA A 361 -13.52 -14.73 6.03
C ALA A 361 -14.49 -13.53 6.03
N VAL A 362 -14.64 -12.85 4.89
CA VAL A 362 -15.66 -11.79 4.74
C VAL A 362 -17.06 -12.39 4.85
N ARG A 363 -17.34 -13.47 4.13
CA ARG A 363 -18.67 -14.11 4.11
C ARG A 363 -19.06 -14.69 5.45
N SER A 364 -18.12 -15.29 6.18
CA SER A 364 -18.39 -15.93 7.47
C SER A 364 -18.76 -14.92 8.54
N LYS A 365 -18.09 -13.76 8.60
CA LYS A 365 -18.37 -12.71 9.59
C LYS A 365 -19.44 -11.71 9.14
N HIS A 366 -19.48 -11.37 7.85
CA HIS A 366 -20.28 -10.27 7.29
C HIS A 366 -21.23 -10.75 6.17
N GLY A 367 -21.84 -11.93 6.33
CA GLY A 367 -22.66 -12.58 5.29
C GLY A 367 -23.84 -11.73 4.79
N SER A 368 -24.56 -11.05 5.68
CA SER A 368 -25.68 -10.18 5.30
C SER A 368 -25.24 -9.00 4.44
N LEU A 369 -24.12 -8.37 4.80
CA LEU A 369 -23.52 -7.30 4.01
C LEU A 369 -23.11 -7.80 2.63
N VAL A 370 -22.42 -8.95 2.56
CA VAL A 370 -22.03 -9.54 1.27
C VAL A 370 -23.24 -9.81 0.38
N GLN A 371 -24.34 -10.32 0.93
CA GLN A 371 -25.56 -10.55 0.17
C GLN A 371 -26.12 -9.26 -0.44
N VAL A 372 -26.15 -8.17 0.32
CA VAL A 372 -26.61 -6.86 -0.17
C VAL A 372 -25.68 -6.33 -1.27
N LEU A 373 -24.36 -6.47 -1.09
CA LEU A 373 -23.38 -6.00 -2.09
C LEU A 373 -23.45 -6.83 -3.39
N GLU A 374 -23.61 -8.16 -3.32
CA GLU A 374 -23.80 -9.02 -4.50
C GLU A 374 -25.13 -8.71 -5.21
N ASN A 375 -26.22 -8.49 -4.46
CA ASN A 375 -27.51 -8.09 -5.04
C ASN A 375 -27.40 -6.75 -5.77
N LEU A 376 -26.76 -5.75 -5.14
CA LEU A 376 -26.52 -4.45 -5.75
C LEU A 376 -25.70 -4.60 -7.04
N LEU A 377 -24.62 -5.38 -7.02
CA LEU A 377 -23.80 -5.62 -8.21
C LEU A 377 -24.58 -6.36 -9.32
N THR A 378 -25.50 -7.26 -8.96
CA THR A 378 -26.33 -8.00 -9.91
C THR A 378 -27.38 -7.08 -10.55
N GLU A 379 -28.01 -6.20 -9.77
CA GLU A 379 -28.92 -5.18 -10.31
C GLU A 379 -28.17 -4.18 -11.18
N ILE A 380 -27.00 -3.68 -10.75
CA ILE A 380 -26.19 -2.79 -11.59
C ILE A 380 -25.80 -3.50 -12.90
N GLY A 381 -25.29 -4.72 -12.81
CA GLY A 381 -24.84 -5.50 -13.95
C GLY A 381 -25.96 -5.91 -14.92
N SER A 382 -27.22 -5.96 -14.49
CA SER A 382 -28.36 -6.29 -15.36
C SER A 382 -29.10 -5.05 -15.87
N ARG A 383 -29.19 -3.98 -15.08
CA ARG A 383 -29.94 -2.76 -15.42
C ARG A 383 -29.11 -1.74 -16.19
N PHE A 384 -27.81 -1.63 -15.94
CA PHE A 384 -26.91 -0.68 -16.59
C PHE A 384 -26.18 -1.28 -17.80
N VAL A 385 -26.76 -2.31 -18.39
CA VAL A 385 -26.26 -2.88 -19.64
C VAL A 385 -26.54 -1.88 -20.78
N PRO A 386 -25.52 -1.49 -21.59
CA PRO A 386 -25.72 -0.55 -22.68
C PRO A 386 -26.79 -1.05 -23.65
N LYS A 387 -27.66 -0.14 -24.09
CA LYS A 387 -28.72 -0.45 -25.06
C LYS A 387 -28.10 -0.88 -26.40
N PRO A 388 -28.81 -1.68 -27.22
CA PRO A 388 -28.32 -2.08 -28.54
C PRO A 388 -27.85 -0.91 -29.42
N ALA A 389 -28.62 0.18 -29.45
CA ALA A 389 -28.26 1.39 -30.20
C ALA A 389 -26.97 2.06 -29.67
N GLU A 390 -26.81 2.16 -28.34
CA GLU A 390 -25.61 2.72 -27.71
C GLU A 390 -24.36 1.86 -27.99
N ARG A 391 -24.51 0.53 -28.01
CA ARG A 391 -23.43 -0.38 -28.42
C ARG A 391 -23.06 -0.17 -29.88
N LEU A 392 -24.05 -0.05 -30.77
CA LEU A 392 -23.82 0.21 -32.19
C LEU A 392 -23.12 1.55 -32.40
N LEU A 393 -23.54 2.60 -31.68
CA LEU A 393 -22.89 3.90 -31.68
C LEU A 393 -21.42 3.81 -31.22
N ALA A 394 -21.14 3.11 -30.12
CA ALA A 394 -19.78 2.90 -29.65
C ALA A 394 -18.90 2.17 -30.69
N VAL A 395 -19.46 1.18 -31.38
CA VAL A 395 -18.80 0.49 -32.50
C VAL A 395 -18.52 1.45 -33.66
N VAL A 396 -19.50 2.28 -34.05
CA VAL A 396 -19.32 3.30 -35.10
C VAL A 396 -18.23 4.32 -34.72
N HIS A 397 -18.18 4.79 -33.47
CA HIS A 397 -17.09 5.65 -32.97
C HIS A 397 -15.73 4.96 -33.03
N MET A 398 -15.64 3.68 -32.65
CA MET A 398 -14.41 2.91 -32.72
C MET A 398 -13.94 2.72 -34.17
N LEU A 399 -14.86 2.44 -35.09
CA LEU A 399 -14.58 2.33 -36.52
C LEU A 399 -14.10 3.68 -37.10
N LEU A 400 -14.76 4.80 -36.75
CA LEU A 400 -14.33 6.14 -37.14
C LEU A 400 -12.92 6.46 -36.66
N HIS A 401 -12.63 6.20 -35.38
CA HIS A 401 -11.31 6.45 -34.82
C HIS A 401 -10.23 5.58 -35.48
N ARG A 402 -10.57 4.35 -35.86
CA ARG A 402 -9.67 3.46 -36.59
C ARG A 402 -9.45 3.91 -38.03
N CYS A 403 -10.48 4.45 -38.69
CA CYS A 403 -10.34 5.09 -40.01
C CYS A 403 -9.40 6.30 -39.95
N TYR A 404 -9.47 7.14 -38.90
CA TYR A 404 -8.55 8.27 -38.72
C TYR A 404 -7.10 7.85 -38.42
N LYS A 405 -6.90 6.67 -37.82
CA LYS A 405 -5.57 6.12 -37.54
C LYS A 405 -4.98 5.32 -38.72
N ALA A 406 -5.75 5.08 -39.78
CA ALA A 406 -5.26 4.35 -40.93
C ALA A 406 -4.21 5.18 -41.69
N PRO A 407 -3.03 4.61 -42.03
CA PRO A 407 -1.97 5.32 -42.76
C PRO A 407 -2.27 5.39 -44.27
N CYS A 408 -3.50 5.78 -44.64
CA CYS A 408 -3.95 5.84 -46.03
C CYS A 408 -4.62 7.19 -46.29
N ALA A 409 -4.39 7.76 -47.49
CA ALA A 409 -5.04 8.99 -47.90
C ALA A 409 -6.57 8.79 -48.02
N ASN A 410 -7.36 9.85 -47.79
CA ASN A 410 -8.83 9.79 -47.87
C ASN A 410 -9.36 9.37 -49.25
N VAL A 411 -8.54 9.48 -50.30
CA VAL A 411 -8.88 9.10 -51.68
C VAL A 411 -8.54 7.63 -51.97
N ALA A 412 -7.74 6.98 -51.11
CA ALA A 412 -7.36 5.58 -51.29
C ALA A 412 -8.52 4.63 -51.02
N GLU A 413 -8.45 3.45 -51.64
CA GLU A 413 -9.39 2.36 -51.36
C GLU A 413 -9.30 1.91 -49.90
N VAL A 414 -10.44 1.44 -49.37
CA VAL A 414 -10.53 0.94 -48.00
C VAL A 414 -9.58 -0.26 -47.81
N PRO A 415 -8.65 -0.22 -46.83
CA PRO A 415 -7.70 -1.31 -46.60
C PRO A 415 -8.38 -2.67 -46.36
N ALA A 416 -7.78 -3.75 -46.87
CA ALA A 416 -8.32 -5.12 -46.73
C ALA A 416 -8.47 -5.57 -45.26
N SER A 417 -7.61 -5.10 -44.36
CA SER A 417 -7.71 -5.33 -42.92
C SER A 417 -8.97 -4.71 -42.33
N LEU A 418 -9.29 -3.46 -42.72
CA LEU A 418 -10.47 -2.75 -42.27
C LEU A 418 -11.76 -3.35 -42.86
N LYS A 419 -11.73 -3.81 -44.12
CA LYS A 419 -12.84 -4.57 -44.73
C LYS A 419 -13.13 -5.86 -43.95
N LYS A 420 -12.10 -6.63 -43.60
CA LYS A 420 -12.27 -7.87 -42.80
C LYS A 420 -12.85 -7.57 -41.40
N GLU A 421 -12.43 -6.49 -40.77
CA GLU A 421 -12.96 -6.05 -39.48
C GLU A 421 -14.42 -5.58 -39.59
N LEU A 422 -14.76 -4.79 -40.61
CA LEU A 422 -16.15 -4.35 -40.87
C LEU A 422 -17.08 -5.54 -41.11
N GLY A 423 -16.66 -6.53 -41.89
CA GLY A 423 -17.43 -7.76 -42.09
C GLY A 423 -17.59 -8.57 -40.79
N GLY A 424 -16.55 -8.62 -39.95
CA GLY A 424 -16.62 -9.23 -38.61
C GLY A 424 -17.57 -8.49 -37.67
N VAL A 425 -17.54 -7.16 -37.69
CA VAL A 425 -18.42 -6.29 -36.89
C VAL A 425 -19.88 -6.45 -37.34
N CYS A 426 -20.16 -6.46 -38.63
CA CYS A 426 -21.52 -6.67 -39.14
C CYS A 426 -22.08 -8.04 -38.70
N LYS A 427 -21.25 -9.10 -38.77
CA LYS A 427 -21.63 -10.45 -38.31
C LYS A 427 -21.80 -10.54 -36.78
N ALA A 428 -20.99 -9.81 -36.01
CA ALA A 428 -21.04 -9.81 -34.55
C ALA A 428 -22.21 -8.97 -34.00
N CYS A 429 -22.44 -7.76 -34.55
CA CYS A 429 -23.51 -6.87 -34.12
C CYS A 429 -24.90 -7.43 -34.42
N PHE A 430 -25.06 -8.15 -35.53
CA PHE A 430 -26.35 -8.70 -35.98
C PHE A 430 -26.38 -10.24 -35.97
N SER A 431 -25.66 -10.87 -35.02
CA SER A 431 -25.71 -12.32 -34.87
C SER A 431 -27.13 -12.80 -34.55
N PRO A 432 -27.52 -14.04 -34.92
CA PRO A 432 -28.86 -14.58 -34.68
C PRO A 432 -29.27 -14.49 -33.20
N GLU A 433 -28.29 -14.63 -32.30
CA GLU A 433 -28.47 -14.56 -30.85
C GLU A 433 -28.75 -13.13 -30.34
N GLN A 434 -28.11 -12.12 -30.94
CA GLN A 434 -28.36 -10.71 -30.62
C GLN A 434 -29.70 -10.23 -31.17
N VAL A 435 -30.06 -10.67 -32.37
CA VAL A 435 -31.36 -10.38 -33.01
C VAL A 435 -32.50 -11.07 -32.25
N ALA A 436 -32.30 -12.28 -31.73
CA ALA A 436 -33.31 -12.94 -30.90
C ALA A 436 -33.57 -12.22 -29.56
N LYS A 437 -32.56 -11.58 -28.95
CA LYS A 437 -32.68 -10.88 -27.66
C LYS A 437 -33.20 -9.44 -27.77
N HIS A 438 -32.96 -8.76 -28.90
CA HIS A 438 -33.20 -7.31 -29.05
C HIS A 438 -34.01 -6.98 -30.33
N GLY A 439 -34.84 -7.93 -30.76
CA GLY A 439 -35.37 -8.08 -32.13
C GLY A 439 -35.84 -6.81 -32.83
N TRP A 440 -36.74 -6.02 -32.25
CA TRP A 440 -37.37 -4.96 -33.05
C TRP A 440 -36.45 -3.75 -33.34
N GLU A 441 -35.66 -3.28 -32.36
CA GLU A 441 -34.78 -2.09 -32.52
C GLU A 441 -33.57 -2.40 -33.41
N MET A 442 -32.95 -3.57 -33.22
CA MET A 442 -31.79 -3.96 -34.03
C MET A 442 -32.18 -4.27 -35.47
N GLN A 443 -33.36 -4.86 -35.70
CA GLN A 443 -33.81 -5.25 -37.03
C GLN A 443 -34.19 -4.05 -37.89
N GLN A 444 -34.64 -2.94 -37.29
CA GLN A 444 -34.90 -1.67 -38.00
C GLN A 444 -33.63 -1.04 -38.59
N HIS A 445 -32.50 -1.13 -37.88
CA HIS A 445 -31.23 -0.57 -38.35
C HIS A 445 -30.36 -1.57 -39.12
N ARG A 446 -30.60 -2.89 -38.95
CA ARG A 446 -29.82 -3.97 -39.55
C ARG A 446 -29.69 -3.84 -41.06
N ASP A 447 -30.81 -3.77 -41.77
CA ASP A 447 -30.79 -3.83 -43.23
C ASP A 447 -30.12 -2.60 -43.84
N SER A 448 -30.31 -1.42 -43.23
CA SER A 448 -29.62 -0.20 -43.63
C SER A 448 -28.14 -0.24 -43.30
N PHE A 449 -27.76 -0.75 -42.12
CA PHE A 449 -26.35 -0.80 -41.68
C PHE A 449 -25.54 -1.81 -42.49
N VAL A 450 -26.09 -2.99 -42.75
CA VAL A 450 -25.46 -4.02 -43.58
C VAL A 450 -25.34 -3.53 -45.02
N ARG A 451 -26.37 -2.89 -45.58
CA ARG A 451 -26.29 -2.31 -46.93
C ARG A 451 -25.19 -1.26 -47.06
N ASP A 452 -24.97 -0.42 -46.05
CA ASP A 452 -24.08 0.72 -46.16
C ASP A 452 -22.62 0.40 -45.74
N LEU A 453 -22.38 -0.67 -44.97
CA LEU A 453 -21.08 -0.95 -44.33
C LEU A 453 -20.54 -2.38 -44.54
N ASP A 454 -21.32 -3.30 -45.12
CA ASP A 454 -20.83 -4.66 -45.43
C ASP A 454 -19.95 -4.63 -46.70
N PRO A 455 -18.69 -5.11 -46.67
CA PRO A 455 -17.82 -5.15 -47.84
C PRO A 455 -18.36 -5.97 -49.02
N GLU A 456 -19.31 -6.89 -48.77
CA GLU A 456 -19.96 -7.73 -49.78
C GLU A 456 -21.19 -7.06 -50.42
N SER A 457 -21.59 -5.88 -49.93
CA SER A 457 -22.76 -5.14 -50.44
C SER A 457 -22.44 -4.28 -51.66
N GLU A 458 -23.41 -4.13 -52.58
CA GLU A 458 -23.28 -3.31 -53.79
C GLU A 458 -23.09 -1.81 -53.50
N HIS A 459 -23.46 -1.35 -52.30
CA HIS A 459 -23.43 0.07 -51.90
C HIS A 459 -22.21 0.42 -51.03
N PHE A 460 -21.24 -0.50 -50.91
CA PHE A 460 -20.06 -0.29 -50.08
C PHE A 460 -19.20 0.90 -50.57
N PRO A 461 -18.73 1.80 -49.68
CA PRO A 461 -17.93 2.95 -50.08
C PRO A 461 -16.60 2.56 -50.74
N ALA A 462 -16.37 3.05 -51.97
CA ALA A 462 -15.14 2.75 -52.72
C ALA A 462 -13.87 3.40 -52.12
N THR A 463 -14.02 4.50 -51.38
CA THR A 463 -12.89 5.27 -50.81
C THR A 463 -13.03 5.43 -49.30
N LEU A 464 -11.88 5.53 -48.60
CA LEU A 464 -11.83 5.73 -47.15
C LEU A 464 -12.56 7.02 -46.72
N GLY A 465 -12.48 8.09 -47.51
CA GLY A 465 -13.19 9.34 -47.25
C GLY A 465 -14.71 9.19 -47.25
N LYS A 466 -15.27 8.47 -48.24
CA LYS A 466 -16.71 8.17 -48.31
C LYS A 466 -17.17 7.25 -47.18
N LEU A 467 -16.32 6.30 -46.76
CA LEU A 467 -16.59 5.47 -45.59
C LEU A 467 -16.65 6.30 -44.30
N VAL A 468 -15.74 7.26 -44.12
CA VAL A 468 -15.75 8.17 -42.97
C VAL A 468 -17.00 9.06 -42.98
N GLU A 469 -17.43 9.57 -44.14
CA GLU A 469 -18.67 10.32 -44.27
C GLU A 469 -19.91 9.47 -43.95
N GLY A 470 -19.97 8.24 -44.46
CA GLY A 470 -21.03 7.28 -44.14
C GLY A 470 -21.11 6.99 -42.64
N LEU A 471 -19.96 6.72 -42.00
CA LEU A 471 -19.90 6.49 -40.56
C LEU A 471 -20.25 7.75 -39.74
N LYS A 472 -19.92 8.96 -40.22
CA LYS A 472 -20.39 10.22 -39.61
C LYS A 472 -21.91 10.37 -39.72
N GLY A 473 -22.49 9.99 -40.86
CA GLY A 473 -23.94 9.94 -41.06
C GLY A 473 -24.61 8.98 -40.08
N TRP A 474 -24.05 7.78 -39.90
CA TRP A 474 -24.52 6.81 -38.91
C TRP A 474 -24.40 7.31 -37.47
N LYS A 475 -23.30 7.98 -37.13
CA LYS A 475 -23.13 8.63 -35.83
C LYS A 475 -24.17 9.74 -35.56
N ALA A 476 -24.64 10.44 -36.60
CA ALA A 476 -25.66 11.47 -36.45
C ALA A 476 -27.09 10.88 -36.38
N ARG A 477 -27.26 9.65 -36.86
CA ARG A 477 -28.55 8.95 -36.95
C ARG A 477 -28.86 8.07 -35.74
N LEU A 478 -27.82 7.52 -35.12
CA LEU A 478 -27.84 6.74 -33.88
C LEU A 478 -27.64 7.67 -32.68
#